data_AF-A0A935SRN4-F1
#
_entry.id   AF-A0A935SRN4-F1
#
_cell.length_a   1.000
_cell.length_b   1.000
_cell.length_c   1.000
_cell.angle_alpha   90.00
_cell.angle_beta   90.00
_cell.angle_gamma   90.00
#
_symmetry.space_group_name_H-M   'P 1'
#
loop_
_entity.id
_entity.type
_entity.pdbx_description
1 polymer ?
#
loop_
_entity_poly.entity_id
_entity_poly.type
_entity_poly.pdbx_seq_one_letter_code
_entity_poly.pdbx_strand_id
1 'polypeptide(L)'
;MQNENTNPEAAFKTMMTIWAALVMSQIFFPVIVFFAKPELFRFKVSRPLFGDFAVEIGTIGVLSLVMFIVSFTLRQRFTGQAIATGNVGLVQTAMIFGCAFCELSSLFGLLVAFAFEFQYFFVLSVLGIIGTLLHFPRRRDIHAASFKR
;
A
#
# COMPACT_ATOMS: atom_id res chain seq x y z
N MET A 1 26.57 6.95 13.60
CA MET A 1 25.81 7.18 14.84
C MET A 1 25.17 5.85 15.23
N GLN A 2 25.78 5.14 16.18
CA GLN A 2 25.22 3.90 16.73
C GLN A 2 24.04 4.30 17.64
N ASN A 3 22.85 3.78 17.36
CA ASN A 3 21.63 4.04 18.12
C ASN A 3 21.72 3.39 19.51
N GLU A 4 22.32 4.07 20.48
CA GLU A 4 22.12 3.77 21.90
C GLU A 4 20.64 4.02 22.25
N ASN A 5 19.93 2.96 22.65
CA ASN A 5 18.56 2.97 23.19
C ASN A 5 17.42 3.39 22.25
N THR A 6 17.32 2.78 21.05
CA THR A 6 16.01 2.80 20.37
C THR A 6 15.05 1.92 21.18
N ASN A 7 14.16 2.53 21.97
CA ASN A 7 13.14 1.81 22.74
C ASN A 7 12.25 1.01 21.76
N PRO A 8 12.28 -0.34 21.77
CA PRO A 8 11.53 -1.16 20.82
C PRO A 8 10.02 -0.89 20.83
N GLU A 9 9.49 -0.51 22.00
CA GLU A 9 8.07 -0.17 22.16
C GLU A 9 7.73 1.14 21.45
N ALA A 10 8.60 2.14 21.56
CA ALA A 10 8.41 3.43 20.90
C ALA A 10 8.49 3.27 19.37
N ALA A 11 9.42 2.45 18.87
CA ALA A 11 9.52 2.12 17.45
C ALA A 11 8.25 1.42 16.94
N PHE A 12 7.73 0.44 17.69
CA PHE A 12 6.50 -0.25 17.33
C PHE A 12 5.29 0.70 17.28
N LYS A 13 5.11 1.55 18.29
CA LYS A 13 4.03 2.55 18.34
C LYS A 13 4.10 3.53 17.16
N THR A 14 5.31 3.97 16.81
CA THR A 14 5.55 4.84 15.65
C THR A 14 5.14 4.13 14.36
N MET A 15 5.60 2.89 14.17
CA MET A 15 5.23 2.08 13.00
C MET A 15 3.71 1.87 12.89
N MET A 16 3.04 1.57 14.01
CA MET A 16 1.58 1.42 14.07
C MET A 16 0.83 2.69 13.68
N THR A 17 1.31 3.84 14.16
CA THR A 17 0.72 5.16 13.84
C THR A 17 0.85 5.46 12.35
N ILE A 18 2.04 5.27 11.79
CA ILE A 18 2.30 5.48 10.36
C ILE A 18 1.46 4.52 9.51
N TRP A 19 1.43 3.23 9.86
CA TRP A 19 0.63 2.24 9.16
C TRP A 19 -0.86 2.60 9.18
N ALA A 20 -1.40 2.99 10.33
CA ALA A 20 -2.81 3.40 10.43
C ALA A 20 -3.10 4.62 9.56
N ALA A 21 -2.19 5.61 9.51
CA ALA A 21 -2.32 6.77 8.64
C ALA A 21 -2.35 6.38 7.15
N LEU A 22 -1.50 5.43 6.73
CA LEU A 22 -1.44 4.93 5.34
C LEU A 22 -2.64 4.05 4.95
N VAL A 23 -3.27 3.36 5.91
CA VAL A 23 -4.56 2.69 5.67
C VAL A 23 -5.66 3.73 5.48
N MET A 24 -5.70 4.75 6.34
CA MET A 24 -6.69 5.80 6.27
C MET A 24 -6.58 6.63 4.98
N SER A 25 -5.37 6.95 4.50
CA SER A 25 -5.18 7.68 3.25
C SER A 25 -5.85 6.98 2.06
N GLN A 26 -5.76 5.66 2.00
CA GLN A 26 -6.36 4.87 0.93
C GLN A 26 -7.88 4.82 0.98
N ILE A 27 -8.48 4.90 2.17
CA ILE A 27 -9.94 5.01 2.33
C ILE A 27 -10.44 6.36 1.78
N PHE A 28 -9.64 7.43 1.85
CA PHE A 28 -10.05 8.72 1.30
C PHE A 28 -10.15 8.75 -0.22
N PHE A 29 -9.42 7.92 -0.97
CA PHE A 29 -9.50 7.90 -2.43
C PHE A 29 -10.90 7.55 -2.98
N PRO A 30 -11.55 6.44 -2.60
CA PRO A 30 -12.91 6.16 -3.04
C PRO A 30 -13.92 7.19 -2.49
N VAL A 31 -13.68 7.79 -1.31
CA VAL A 31 -14.49 8.90 -0.79
C VAL A 31 -14.41 10.11 -1.72
N ILE A 32 -13.22 10.46 -2.20
CA ILE A 32 -13.02 11.54 -3.17
C ILE A 32 -13.80 11.23 -4.46
N VAL A 33 -13.71 10.00 -4.99
CA VAL A 33 -14.48 9.61 -6.18
C VAL A 33 -15.98 9.68 -5.94
N PHE A 34 -16.46 9.29 -4.75
CA PHE A 34 -17.87 9.37 -4.39
C PHE A 34 -18.43 10.79 -4.48
N PHE A 35 -17.69 11.78 -4.00
CA PHE A 35 -18.12 13.17 -4.07
C PHE A 35 -17.89 13.81 -5.44
N ALA A 36 -16.81 13.45 -6.15
CA ALA A 36 -16.43 14.09 -7.41
C ALA A 36 -17.09 13.46 -8.66
N LYS A 37 -17.33 12.14 -8.65
CA LYS A 37 -17.89 11.35 -9.76
C LYS A 37 -18.91 10.31 -9.25
N PRO A 38 -20.01 10.73 -8.60
CA PRO A 38 -21.01 9.82 -8.03
C PRO A 38 -21.68 8.90 -9.08
N GLU A 39 -21.67 9.27 -10.36
CA GLU A 39 -22.17 8.47 -11.46
C GLU A 39 -21.44 7.14 -11.64
N LEU A 40 -20.17 7.04 -11.22
CA LEU A 40 -19.39 5.80 -11.30
C LEU A 40 -19.88 4.71 -10.34
N PHE A 41 -20.65 5.08 -9.32
CA PHE A 41 -21.28 4.14 -8.39
C PHE A 41 -22.63 3.61 -8.89
N ARG A 42 -23.12 4.11 -10.04
CA ARG A 42 -24.34 3.63 -10.69
C ARG A 42 -24.00 2.55 -11.72
N PHE A 43 -23.72 1.35 -11.23
CA PHE A 43 -23.28 0.22 -12.05
C PHE A 43 -24.23 -0.09 -13.21
N LYS A 44 -23.70 -0.03 -14.43
CA LYS A 44 -24.41 -0.41 -15.65
C LYS A 44 -23.81 -1.69 -16.22
N VAL A 45 -24.45 -2.82 -15.89
CA VAL A 45 -24.03 -4.16 -16.32
C VAL A 45 -24.11 -4.36 -17.84
N SER A 46 -24.94 -3.57 -18.53
CA SER A 46 -25.09 -3.64 -19.99
C SER A 46 -23.90 -3.10 -20.78
N ARG A 47 -22.95 -2.41 -20.13
CA ARG A 47 -21.75 -1.88 -20.80
C ARG A 47 -20.63 -2.94 -20.80
N PRO A 48 -19.81 -3.00 -21.87
CA PRO A 48 -18.62 -3.85 -21.87
C PRO A 48 -17.71 -3.51 -20.68
N LEU A 49 -17.11 -4.54 -20.08
CA LEU A 49 -16.38 -4.44 -18.81
C LEU A 49 -15.35 -3.31 -18.80
N PHE A 50 -14.57 -3.19 -19.88
CA PHE A 50 -13.47 -2.22 -20.00
C PHE A 50 -13.75 -1.03 -20.92
N GLY A 51 -14.91 -0.99 -21.61
CA GLY A 51 -15.24 0.11 -22.52
C GLY A 51 -14.24 0.31 -23.66
N ASP A 52 -14.12 1.56 -24.11
CA ASP A 52 -13.26 1.96 -25.24
C ASP A 52 -11.76 2.02 -24.86
N PHE A 53 -11.45 2.15 -23.56
CA PHE A 53 -10.08 2.28 -23.02
C PHE A 53 -9.54 0.97 -22.44
N ALA A 54 -9.86 -0.15 -23.10
CA ALA A 54 -9.60 -1.47 -22.55
C ALA A 54 -8.10 -1.77 -22.36
N VAL A 55 -7.27 -1.28 -23.29
CA VAL A 55 -5.81 -1.50 -23.25
C VAL A 55 -5.19 -0.69 -22.11
N GLU A 56 -5.61 0.55 -21.93
CA GLU A 56 -5.11 1.47 -20.89
C GLU A 56 -5.48 0.97 -19.50
N ILE A 57 -6.76 0.64 -19.29
CA ILE A 57 -7.26 0.10 -18.02
C ILE A 57 -6.60 -1.24 -17.71
N GLY A 58 -6.47 -2.12 -18.71
CA GLY A 58 -5.78 -3.41 -18.57
C GLY A 58 -4.31 -3.24 -18.16
N THR A 59 -3.59 -2.32 -18.81
CA THR A 59 -2.18 -2.02 -18.50
C THR A 59 -2.01 -1.48 -17.08
N ILE A 60 -2.87 -0.55 -16.67
CA ILE A 60 -2.84 0.01 -15.30
C ILE A 60 -3.21 -1.07 -14.27
N GLY A 61 -4.13 -1.98 -14.59
CA GLY A 61 -4.46 -3.13 -13.75
C GLY A 61 -3.26 -4.06 -13.55
N VAL A 62 -2.54 -4.40 -14.61
CA VAL A 62 -1.31 -5.20 -14.54
C VAL A 62 -0.23 -4.47 -13.73
N LEU A 63 -0.04 -3.17 -13.97
CA LEU A 63 0.93 -2.37 -13.22
C LEU A 63 0.59 -2.34 -11.72
N SER A 64 -0.70 -2.21 -11.39
CA SER A 64 -1.18 -2.27 -10.00
C SER A 64 -0.84 -3.59 -9.32
N LEU A 65 -0.98 -4.72 -10.04
CA LEU A 65 -0.61 -6.04 -9.54
C LEU A 65 0.92 -6.17 -9.37
N VAL A 66 1.70 -5.63 -10.30
CA VAL A 66 3.17 -5.61 -10.20
C VAL A 66 3.61 -4.81 -8.97
N MET A 67 3.05 -3.62 -8.75
CA MET A 67 3.36 -2.82 -7.54
C MET A 67 2.99 -3.57 -6.25
N PHE A 68 1.83 -4.23 -6.24
CA PHE A 68 1.43 -5.09 -5.13
C PHE A 68 2.46 -6.20 -4.86
N ILE A 69 2.94 -6.92 -5.88
CA ILE A 69 3.95 -7.98 -5.72
C ILE A 69 5.29 -7.40 -5.23
N VAL A 70 5.75 -6.31 -5.86
CA VAL A 70 7.02 -5.64 -5.51
C VAL A 70 7.01 -5.18 -4.05
N SER A 71 5.85 -4.77 -3.51
CA SER A 71 5.72 -4.36 -2.11
C SER A 71 6.21 -5.44 -1.13
N PHE A 72 5.90 -6.72 -1.38
CA PHE A 72 6.31 -7.85 -0.54
C PHE A 72 7.80 -8.13 -0.68
N THR A 73 8.32 -8.08 -1.91
CA THR A 73 9.75 -8.28 -2.17
C THR A 73 10.61 -7.22 -1.48
N LEU A 74 10.22 -5.95 -1.57
CA LEU A 74 10.93 -4.85 -0.90
C LEU A 74 10.84 -4.97 0.62
N ARG A 75 9.65 -5.27 1.16
CA ARG A 75 9.46 -5.50 2.60
C ARG A 75 10.38 -6.60 3.11
N GLN A 76 10.45 -7.74 2.42
CA GLN A 76 11.30 -8.86 2.79
C GLN A 76 12.78 -8.49 2.74
N ARG A 77 13.23 -7.84 1.65
CA ARG A 77 14.64 -7.44 1.47
C ARG A 77 15.11 -6.47 2.56
N PHE A 78 14.38 -5.39 2.80
CA PHE A 78 14.76 -4.40 3.79
C PHE A 78 14.67 -4.93 5.23
N THR A 79 13.69 -5.78 5.54
CA THR A 79 13.60 -6.43 6.86
C THR A 79 14.78 -7.39 7.08
N GLY A 80 15.15 -8.17 6.06
CA GLY A 80 16.34 -9.03 6.13
C GLY A 80 17.63 -8.24 6.36
N GLN A 81 17.78 -7.11 5.66
CA GLN A 81 18.90 -6.20 5.87
C GLN A 81 18.88 -5.55 7.27
N ALA A 82 17.71 -5.18 7.78
CA ALA A 82 17.54 -4.64 9.12
C ALA A 82 18.06 -5.62 10.19
N ILE A 83 17.71 -6.90 10.05
CA ILE A 83 18.16 -7.97 10.95
C ILE A 83 19.67 -8.19 10.82
N ALA A 84 20.19 -8.25 9.59
CA ALA A 84 21.62 -8.48 9.35
C ALA A 84 22.50 -7.35 9.90
N THR A 85 21.99 -6.11 9.92
CA THR A 85 22.74 -4.92 10.35
C THR A 85 22.40 -4.45 11.76
N GLY A 86 21.44 -5.09 12.43
CA GLY A 86 20.96 -4.65 13.74
C GLY A 86 20.30 -3.26 13.72
N ASN A 87 19.66 -2.89 12.61
CA ASN A 87 19.14 -1.54 12.39
C ASN A 87 17.60 -1.54 12.36
N VAL A 88 16.98 -1.21 13.49
CA VAL A 88 15.51 -1.10 13.64
C VAL A 88 14.90 -0.09 12.68
N GLY A 89 15.62 0.98 12.32
CA GLY A 89 15.13 1.99 11.37
C GLY A 89 14.81 1.39 9.99
N LEU A 90 15.58 0.39 9.55
CA LEU A 90 15.32 -0.31 8.29
C LEU A 90 14.03 -1.14 8.33
N VAL A 91 13.56 -1.60 9.50
CA VAL A 91 12.27 -2.29 9.65
C VAL A 91 11.10 -1.34 9.41
N GLN A 92 11.22 -0.10 9.89
CA GLN A 92 10.24 0.96 9.62
C GLN A 92 10.26 1.35 8.14
N THR A 93 11.44 1.57 7.55
CA THR A 93 11.60 1.84 6.12
C THR A 93 10.97 0.74 5.26
N ALA A 94 11.21 -0.52 5.61
CA ALA A 94 10.61 -1.67 4.91
C ALA A 94 9.07 -1.63 4.91
N MET A 95 8.46 -1.17 6.01
CA MET A 95 6.99 -1.09 6.16
C MET A 95 6.44 0.05 5.32
N ILE A 96 7.08 1.22 5.38
CA ILE A 96 6.68 2.40 4.60
C ILE A 96 6.74 2.08 3.10
N PHE A 97 7.84 1.50 2.61
CA PHE A 97 7.94 1.11 1.20
C PHE A 97 6.89 0.05 0.83
N GLY A 98 6.67 -0.97 1.67
CA GLY A 98 5.62 -1.96 1.42
C GLY A 98 4.24 -1.29 1.25
N CYS A 99 3.87 -0.43 2.20
CA CYS A 99 2.59 0.26 2.16
C CYS A 99 2.48 1.26 0.98
N ALA A 100 3.53 2.02 0.69
CA ALA A 100 3.54 2.99 -0.40
C ALA A 100 3.32 2.32 -1.76
N PHE A 101 3.94 1.15 -1.99
CA PHE A 101 3.73 0.39 -3.22
C PHE A 101 2.31 -0.20 -3.32
N CYS A 102 1.69 -0.56 -2.19
CA CYS A 102 0.27 -0.93 -2.19
C CYS A 102 -0.64 0.29 -2.43
N GLU A 103 -0.30 1.46 -1.88
CA GLU A 103 -1.04 2.70 -2.08
C GLU A 103 -1.02 3.15 -3.55
N LEU A 104 0.05 2.86 -4.31
CA LEU A 104 0.09 3.08 -5.75
C LEU A 104 -1.04 2.33 -6.49
N SER A 105 -1.40 1.11 -6.08
CA SER A 105 -2.56 0.39 -6.66
C SER A 105 -3.86 1.17 -6.42
N SER A 106 -4.02 1.76 -5.23
CA SER A 106 -5.19 2.57 -4.91
C SER A 106 -5.24 3.90 -5.66
N LEU A 107 -4.08 4.54 -5.84
CA LEU A 107 -3.93 5.74 -6.67
C LEU A 107 -4.19 5.45 -8.16
N PHE A 108 -3.81 4.27 -8.65
CA PHE A 108 -4.17 3.83 -10.00
C PHE A 108 -5.67 3.61 -10.14
N GLY A 109 -6.35 3.12 -9.10
CA GLY A 109 -7.81 3.15 -9.03
C GLY A 109 -8.36 4.56 -9.21
N LEU A 110 -7.86 5.52 -8.44
CA LEU A 110 -8.25 6.92 -8.57
C LEU A 110 -8.01 7.46 -9.99
N LEU A 111 -6.84 7.16 -10.57
CA LEU A 111 -6.48 7.57 -11.93
C LEU A 111 -7.49 7.04 -12.96
N VAL A 112 -7.81 5.74 -12.94
CA VAL A 112 -8.74 5.18 -13.95
C VAL A 112 -10.18 5.66 -13.76
N ALA A 113 -10.57 6.01 -12.53
CA ALA A 113 -11.86 6.64 -12.25
C ALA A 113 -11.97 8.01 -12.92
N PHE A 114 -10.94 8.85 -12.77
CA PHE A 114 -10.96 10.22 -13.29
C PHE A 114 -10.63 10.33 -14.77
N ALA A 115 -9.67 9.56 -15.27
CA ALA A 115 -9.17 9.66 -16.64
C ALA A 115 -10.03 8.89 -17.65
N PHE A 116 -10.59 7.74 -17.27
CA PHE A 116 -11.28 6.82 -18.19
C PHE A 116 -12.73 6.52 -17.78
N GLU A 117 -13.24 7.18 -16.73
CA GLU A 117 -14.58 6.97 -16.19
C GLU A 117 -14.88 5.48 -15.87
N PHE A 118 -13.86 4.77 -15.40
CA PHE A 118 -13.96 3.33 -15.17
C PHE A 118 -14.75 3.02 -13.91
N GLN A 119 -15.96 2.46 -14.05
CA GLN A 119 -16.88 2.17 -12.93
C GLN A 119 -16.32 1.17 -11.90
N TYR A 120 -15.39 0.28 -12.30
CA TYR A 120 -14.80 -0.74 -11.42
C TYR A 120 -13.46 -0.32 -10.81
N PHE A 121 -13.16 0.98 -10.79
CA PHE A 121 -11.92 1.53 -10.23
C PHE A 121 -11.63 1.06 -8.80
N PHE A 122 -12.67 0.85 -8.00
CA PHE A 122 -12.57 0.45 -6.59
C PHE A 122 -11.88 -0.90 -6.40
N VAL A 123 -11.84 -1.77 -7.41
CA VAL A 123 -11.11 -3.04 -7.37
C VAL A 123 -9.62 -2.81 -7.11
N LEU A 124 -9.03 -1.79 -7.75
CA LEU A 124 -7.63 -1.44 -7.56
C LEU A 124 -7.39 -0.81 -6.18
N SER A 125 -8.35 -0.03 -5.67
CA SER A 125 -8.32 0.50 -4.30
C SER A 125 -8.41 -0.61 -3.25
N VAL A 126 -9.29 -1.60 -3.44
CA VAL A 126 -9.39 -2.76 -2.55
C VAL A 126 -8.09 -3.58 -2.55
N LEU A 127 -7.46 -3.76 -3.72
CA LEU A 127 -6.17 -4.44 -3.83
C LEU A 127 -5.09 -3.73 -2.99
N GLY A 128 -4.98 -2.40 -3.10
CA GLY A 128 -4.02 -1.62 -2.32
C GLY A 128 -4.30 -1.66 -0.81
N ILE A 129 -5.56 -1.57 -0.41
CA ILE A 129 -5.96 -1.65 1.00
C ILE A 129 -5.60 -3.03 1.57
N ILE A 130 -5.97 -4.12 0.88
CA ILE A 130 -5.61 -5.49 1.30
C ILE A 130 -4.08 -5.62 1.43
N GLY A 131 -3.32 -5.14 0.45
CA GLY A 131 -1.86 -5.17 0.50
C GLY A 131 -1.29 -4.45 1.71
N THR A 132 -1.82 -3.26 2.01
CA THR A 132 -1.41 -2.45 3.16
C THR A 132 -1.75 -3.15 4.48
N LEU A 133 -2.92 -3.79 4.56
CA LEU A 133 -3.29 -4.61 5.73
C LEU A 133 -2.32 -5.80 5.93
N LEU A 134 -1.85 -6.42 4.84
CA LEU A 134 -0.88 -7.51 4.90
C LEU A 134 0.53 -7.04 5.33
N HIS A 135 0.83 -5.74 5.20
CA HIS A 135 2.06 -5.10 5.71
C HIS A 135 1.96 -4.62 7.16
N PHE A 136 1.00 -5.14 7.95
CA PHE A 136 0.84 -4.82 9.36
C PHE A 136 2.17 -4.90 10.15
N PRO A 137 2.51 -3.88 10.97
CA PRO A 137 3.74 -3.88 11.78
C PRO A 137 3.83 -5.08 12.72
N ARG A 138 4.98 -5.77 12.74
CA ARG A 138 5.18 -6.95 13.61
C ARG A 138 6.28 -6.67 14.65
N ARG A 139 5.95 -6.85 15.94
CA ARG A 139 6.91 -6.72 17.06
C ARG A 139 8.14 -7.60 16.89
N ARG A 140 7.95 -8.82 16.35
CA ARG A 140 9.06 -9.77 16.12
C ARG A 140 10.15 -9.23 15.20
N ASP A 141 9.79 -8.42 14.19
CA ASP A 141 10.75 -7.88 13.22
C ASP A 141 11.64 -6.82 13.91
N ILE A 142 11.06 -6.04 14.81
CA ILE A 142 11.78 -5.05 15.63
C ILE A 142 12.69 -5.76 16.62
N HIS A 143 12.18 -6.76 17.35
CA HIS A 143 12.99 -7.52 18.29
C HIS A 143 14.18 -8.19 17.60
N ALA A 144 13.94 -8.87 16.47
CA ALA A 144 14.99 -9.51 15.68
C ALA A 144 16.07 -8.54 15.20
N ALA A 145 15.69 -7.31 14.81
CA ALA A 145 16.64 -6.27 14.41
C ALA A 145 17.31 -5.55 15.60
N SER A 146 16.75 -5.66 16.82
CA SER A 146 17.29 -5.01 18.02
C SER A 146 18.32 -5.86 18.78
N PHE A 147 18.30 -7.18 18.60
CA PHE A 147 19.27 -8.07 19.25
C PHE A 147 20.65 -7.92 18.62
N LYS A 148 21.61 -7.46 19.43
CA LYS A 148 23.05 -7.51 19.10
C LYS A 148 23.48 -8.97 19.08
N ARG A 149 24.11 -9.41 17.99
CA ARG A 149 24.88 -10.66 17.98
C ARG A 149 26.17 -10.48 18.77
#